data_AF-A0A1W9SNX7-F1
#
_entry.id   AF-A0A1W9SNX7-F1
#
_cell.length_a   1.000
_cell.length_b   1.000
_cell.length_c   1.000
_cell.angle_alpha   90.00
_cell.angle_beta   90.00
_cell.angle_gamma   90.00
#
_symmetry.space_group_name_H-M   'P 1'
#
loop_
_entity.id
_entity.type
_entity.pdbx_description
1 polymer ?
#
loop_
_entity_poly.entity_id
_entity_poly.type
_entity_poly.pdbx_seq_one_letter_code
_entity_poly.pdbx_strand_id
1 'polypeptide(L)'
;MDKSKNLLNETPLKNELAMIINPEIDEPIDFFFFEIDKNKKGINIIGTDEQERGNTTIDICKLNRVALIIDRQQRVIDDIIEMFDLIFPLKDEKQNFEKVLNIIFQNFHEKANNNCLEYTLLRKLIIIPIYFEKIVCPFIKDKNQRQIILKAYHNFFFENRQKF
;
A
#
# COMPACT_ATOMS: atom_id res chain seq x y z
N MET A 1 15.82 -47.76 -16.89
CA MET A 1 15.45 -46.34 -16.76
C MET A 1 14.60 -45.97 -17.96
N ASP A 2 13.33 -45.71 -17.71
CA ASP A 2 12.32 -45.45 -18.73
C ASP A 2 12.46 -44.00 -19.24
N LYS A 3 12.85 -43.84 -20.52
CA LYS A 3 13.07 -42.54 -21.17
C LYS A 3 11.77 -41.91 -21.69
N SER A 4 10.62 -42.55 -21.47
CA SER A 4 9.32 -42.15 -22.03
C SER A 4 8.67 -40.90 -21.40
N LYS A 5 9.33 -40.26 -20.43
CA LYS A 5 8.84 -39.04 -19.75
C LYS A 5 9.69 -37.79 -19.96
N ASN A 6 10.61 -37.78 -20.92
CA ASN A 6 11.25 -36.54 -21.32
C ASN A 6 10.35 -35.79 -22.31
N LEU A 7 9.53 -34.88 -21.78
CA LEU A 7 8.82 -33.83 -22.53
C LEU A 7 9.83 -32.80 -23.09
N LEU A 8 10.83 -33.25 -23.84
CA LEU A 8 11.87 -32.43 -24.47
C LEU A 8 11.39 -31.74 -25.76
N ASN A 9 10.08 -31.69 -26.00
CA ASN A 9 9.46 -31.04 -27.15
C ASN A 9 8.78 -29.71 -26.79
N GLU A 10 8.98 -29.19 -25.58
CA GLU A 10 8.48 -27.87 -25.21
C GLU A 10 9.40 -26.79 -25.78
N THR A 11 8.76 -25.72 -26.28
CA THR A 11 9.37 -24.49 -26.79
C THR A 11 10.59 -24.09 -25.94
N PRO A 12 11.70 -23.57 -26.51
CA PRO A 12 12.85 -23.19 -25.68
C PRO A 12 12.41 -22.26 -24.55
N LEU A 13 12.83 -22.55 -23.31
CA LEU A 13 12.63 -21.71 -22.11
C LEU A 13 12.89 -20.21 -22.35
N LYS A 14 13.69 -19.90 -23.38
CA LYS A 14 13.96 -18.56 -23.88
C LYS A 14 12.71 -17.76 -24.30
N ASN A 15 11.60 -18.43 -24.63
CA ASN A 15 10.34 -17.80 -25.04
C ASN A 15 9.27 -17.82 -23.92
N GLU A 16 9.56 -18.42 -22.77
CA GLU A 16 8.63 -18.43 -21.64
C GLU A 16 8.70 -17.09 -20.90
N LEU A 17 7.54 -16.53 -20.59
CA LEU A 17 7.45 -15.32 -19.78
C LEU A 17 7.76 -15.66 -18.32
N ALA A 18 8.65 -14.89 -17.69
CA ALA A 18 8.96 -15.08 -16.27
C ALA A 18 7.72 -14.79 -15.41
N MET A 19 7.15 -15.81 -14.78
CA MET A 19 5.93 -15.67 -13.99
C MET A 19 6.13 -14.95 -12.65
N ILE A 20 7.37 -14.92 -12.13
CA ILE A 20 7.72 -14.16 -10.93
C ILE A 20 8.14 -12.76 -11.34
N ILE A 21 7.67 -11.76 -10.60
CA ILE A 21 8.03 -10.36 -10.79
C ILE A 21 9.47 -10.15 -10.32
N ASN A 22 10.29 -9.56 -11.20
CA ASN A 22 11.66 -9.18 -10.89
C ASN A 22 11.71 -7.68 -10.60
N PRO A 23 11.90 -7.24 -9.35
CA PRO A 23 11.91 -5.82 -8.99
C PRO A 23 13.05 -5.01 -9.61
N GLU A 24 14.04 -5.64 -10.26
CA GLU A 24 15.09 -4.95 -11.01
C GLU A 24 14.66 -4.54 -12.43
N ILE A 25 13.63 -5.19 -12.97
CA ILE A 25 13.17 -5.02 -14.36
C ILE A 25 11.71 -4.53 -14.39
N ASP A 26 10.90 -5.09 -13.51
CA ASP A 26 9.48 -4.83 -13.37
C ASP A 26 9.23 -3.78 -12.29
N GLU A 27 8.42 -2.77 -12.60
CA GLU A 27 7.94 -1.81 -11.61
C GLU A 27 6.81 -2.43 -10.78
N PRO A 28 6.98 -2.66 -9.46
CA PRO A 28 6.00 -3.40 -8.66
C PRO A 28 4.59 -2.79 -8.65
N ILE A 29 4.47 -1.48 -8.89
CA ILE A 29 3.18 -0.77 -8.93
C ILE A 29 2.29 -1.20 -10.09
N ASP A 30 2.87 -1.75 -11.17
CA ASP A 30 2.11 -2.20 -12.33
C ASP A 30 1.45 -3.57 -12.10
N PHE A 31 1.95 -4.33 -11.11
CA PHE A 31 1.52 -5.70 -10.84
C PHE A 31 0.77 -5.86 -9.54
N PHE A 32 0.97 -4.95 -8.57
CA PHE A 32 0.45 -5.11 -7.23
C PHE A 32 -0.43 -3.96 -6.79
N PHE A 33 -1.48 -4.34 -6.07
CA PHE A 33 -2.34 -3.42 -5.34
C PHE A 33 -2.57 -3.91 -3.91
N PHE A 34 -3.09 -3.05 -3.03
CA PHE A 34 -3.40 -3.41 -1.65
C PHE A 34 -4.89 -3.28 -1.35
N GLU A 35 -5.41 -4.20 -0.55
CA GLU A 35 -6.77 -4.15 -0.05
C GLU A 35 -6.82 -4.49 1.44
N ILE A 36 -7.89 -4.06 2.11
CA ILE A 36 -8.13 -4.48 3.48
C ILE A 36 -8.54 -5.96 3.47
N ASP A 37 -7.94 -6.75 4.34
CA ASP A 37 -8.29 -8.17 4.46
C ASP A 37 -9.80 -8.35 4.69
N LYS A 38 -10.35 -9.44 4.14
CA LYS A 38 -11.80 -9.75 4.23
C LYS A 38 -12.29 -9.84 5.67
N ASN A 39 -11.43 -10.23 6.60
CA ASN A 39 -11.74 -10.29 8.02
C ASN A 39 -11.41 -8.98 8.78
N LYS A 40 -10.97 -7.94 8.06
CA LYS A 40 -10.50 -6.65 8.59
C LYS A 40 -9.36 -6.79 9.60
N LYS A 41 -8.45 -7.74 9.36
CA LYS A 41 -7.31 -8.05 10.26
C LYS A 41 -5.95 -7.56 9.75
N GLY A 42 -5.93 -6.78 8.67
CA GLY A 42 -4.70 -6.23 8.10
C GLY A 42 -4.84 -5.85 6.65
N ILE A 43 -3.69 -5.76 5.97
CA ILE A 43 -3.58 -5.33 4.58
C ILE A 43 -3.08 -6.48 3.70
N ASN A 44 -3.92 -6.93 2.77
CA ASN A 44 -3.57 -7.89 1.72
C ASN A 44 -2.92 -7.19 0.53
N ILE A 45 -2.05 -7.91 -0.17
CA ILE A 45 -1.59 -7.56 -1.52
C ILE A 45 -2.39 -8.38 -2.54
N ILE A 46 -2.76 -7.78 -3.67
CA ILE A 46 -3.45 -8.46 -4.78
C ILE A 46 -2.70 -8.21 -6.07
N GLY A 47 -2.73 -9.18 -6.99
CA GLY A 47 -2.22 -9.00 -8.34
C GLY A 47 -3.23 -8.24 -9.20
N THR A 48 -2.76 -7.33 -10.03
CA THR A 48 -3.61 -6.50 -10.91
C THR A 48 -3.29 -6.63 -12.39
N ASP A 49 -2.23 -7.35 -12.74
CA ASP A 49 -1.82 -7.54 -14.12
C ASP A 49 -2.65 -8.62 -14.84
N GLU A 50 -2.91 -8.40 -16.12
CA GLU A 50 -3.68 -9.33 -16.97
C GLU A 50 -2.98 -10.69 -17.15
N GLN A 51 -1.66 -10.74 -16.92
CA GLN A 51 -0.82 -11.92 -17.10
C GLN A 51 -0.74 -12.80 -15.83
N GLU A 52 -1.44 -12.41 -14.76
CA GLU A 52 -1.48 -13.09 -13.45
C GLU A 52 -0.09 -13.30 -12.79
N ARG A 53 0.95 -12.56 -13.20
CA ARG A 53 2.29 -12.60 -12.61
C ARG A 53 2.26 -12.10 -11.17
N GLY A 54 1.43 -11.09 -10.88
CA GLY A 54 1.19 -10.56 -9.55
C GLY A 54 0.63 -11.63 -8.61
N ASN A 55 -0.47 -12.27 -9.00
CA ASN A 55 -1.08 -13.33 -8.21
C ASN A 55 -0.13 -14.53 -8.03
N THR A 56 0.55 -14.93 -9.11
CA THR A 56 1.55 -16.00 -9.06
C THR A 56 2.68 -15.68 -8.09
N THR A 57 3.20 -14.45 -8.12
CA THR A 57 4.26 -14.00 -7.20
C THR A 57 3.76 -13.99 -5.75
N ILE A 58 2.54 -13.51 -5.50
CA ILE A 58 1.92 -13.50 -4.17
C ILE A 58 1.83 -14.92 -3.60
N ASP A 59 1.41 -15.88 -4.42
CA ASP A 59 1.21 -17.27 -4.02
C ASP A 59 2.51 -18.02 -3.79
N ILE A 60 3.50 -17.85 -4.68
CA ILE A 60 4.82 -18.49 -4.56
C ILE A 60 5.57 -17.92 -3.35
N CYS A 61 5.63 -16.60 -3.23
CA CYS A 61 6.37 -15.92 -2.16
C CYS A 61 5.58 -15.84 -0.84
N LYS A 62 4.33 -16.32 -0.83
CA LYS A 62 3.42 -16.28 0.33
C LYS A 62 3.29 -14.87 0.92
N LEU A 63 3.10 -13.89 0.05
CA LEU A 63 3.04 -12.47 0.44
C LEU A 63 1.81 -12.16 1.30
N ASN A 64 0.76 -12.99 1.27
CA ASN A 64 -0.42 -12.87 2.14
C ASN A 64 -0.44 -13.87 3.30
N ARG A 65 0.72 -14.28 3.82
CA ARG A 65 0.75 -15.00 5.10
C ARG A 65 0.33 -14.06 6.24
N VAL A 66 -0.38 -14.59 7.23
CA VAL A 66 -1.00 -13.84 8.35
C VAL A 66 -0.06 -12.83 8.99
N ALA A 67 1.19 -13.21 9.24
CA ALA A 67 2.19 -12.33 9.85
C ALA A 67 2.46 -11.07 9.00
N LEU A 68 2.55 -11.18 7.68
CA LEU A 68 2.81 -10.03 6.80
C LEU A 68 1.57 -9.13 6.65
N ILE A 69 0.38 -9.72 6.64
CA ILE A 69 -0.89 -8.97 6.56
C ILE A 69 -1.02 -8.03 7.76
N ILE A 70 -0.72 -8.54 8.96
CA ILE A 70 -0.77 -7.80 10.22
C ILE A 70 0.37 -6.77 10.27
N ASP A 71 1.61 -7.17 9.96
CA ASP A 71 2.77 -6.30 10.07
C ASP A 71 2.68 -5.09 9.12
N ARG A 72 2.15 -5.24 7.90
CA ARG A 72 1.85 -4.10 7.02
C ARG A 72 0.93 -3.07 7.65
N GLN A 73 -0.12 -3.53 8.32
CA GLN A 73 -1.06 -2.63 8.99
C GLN A 73 -0.35 -1.91 10.14
N GLN A 74 0.33 -2.66 11.00
CA GLN A 74 1.00 -2.11 12.18
C GLN A 74 2.09 -1.10 11.81
N ARG A 75 2.93 -1.41 10.83
CA ARG A 75 4.10 -0.59 10.47
C ARG A 75 3.77 0.64 9.62
N VAL A 76 2.59 0.68 9.01
CA VAL A 76 2.23 1.74 8.07
C VAL A 76 0.94 2.44 8.48
N ILE A 77 -0.12 1.69 8.73
CA ILE A 77 -1.45 2.25 8.97
C ILE A 77 -1.61 2.65 10.43
N ASP A 78 -1.25 1.79 11.38
CA ASP A 78 -1.48 2.05 12.81
C ASP A 78 -0.70 3.30 13.27
N ASP A 79 0.57 3.46 12.85
CA ASP A 79 1.36 4.70 13.04
C ASP A 79 0.58 5.97 12.63
N ILE A 80 -0.12 5.92 11.50
CA ILE A 80 -0.90 7.04 10.94
C ILE A 80 -2.13 7.31 11.80
N ILE A 81 -2.85 6.26 12.17
CA ILE A 81 -4.08 6.35 12.95
C ILE A 81 -3.79 6.88 14.35
N GLU A 82 -2.72 6.42 15.00
CA GLU A 82 -2.29 6.91 16.30
C GLU A 82 -2.02 8.42 16.27
N MET A 83 -1.33 8.91 15.23
CA MET A 83 -1.11 10.35 15.06
C MET A 83 -2.42 11.12 14.94
N PHE A 84 -3.39 10.62 14.17
CA PHE A 84 -4.70 11.26 14.04
C PHE A 84 -5.49 11.28 15.34
N ASP A 85 -5.49 10.18 16.09
CA ASP A 85 -6.20 10.07 17.36
C ASP A 85 -5.60 11.02 18.42
N LEU A 86 -4.27 11.19 18.41
CA LEU A 86 -3.57 12.12 19.30
C LEU A 86 -3.93 13.58 19.04
N ILE A 87 -4.11 13.98 17.79
CA ILE A 87 -4.33 15.38 17.43
C ILE A 87 -5.80 15.78 17.34
N PHE A 88 -6.72 14.82 17.20
CA PHE A 88 -8.13 15.11 17.01
C PHE A 88 -8.78 15.92 18.14
N PRO A 89 -8.38 15.79 19.43
CA PRO A 89 -8.86 16.68 20.47
C PRO A 89 -8.60 18.17 20.21
N LEU A 90 -7.59 18.52 19.39
CA LEU A 90 -7.26 19.91 19.04
C LEU A 90 -8.15 20.48 17.93
N LYS A 91 -9.13 19.75 17.40
CA LYS A 91 -9.95 20.17 16.24
C LYS A 91 -10.62 21.55 16.39
N ASP A 92 -10.93 21.96 17.62
CA ASP A 92 -11.57 23.24 17.91
C ASP A 92 -10.54 24.41 17.85
N GLU A 93 -9.25 24.12 18.01
CA GLU A 93 -8.14 25.04 17.75
C GLU A 93 -7.74 25.00 16.26
N LYS A 94 -8.66 25.41 15.39
CA LYS A 94 -8.59 25.22 13.93
C LYS A 94 -7.20 25.47 13.32
N GLN A 95 -6.54 26.58 13.65
CA GLN A 95 -5.22 26.92 13.08
C GLN A 95 -4.11 25.95 13.52
N ASN A 96 -4.12 25.52 14.79
CA ASN A 96 -3.13 24.57 15.30
C ASN A 96 -3.40 23.19 14.71
N PHE A 97 -4.66 22.78 14.67
CA PHE A 97 -5.07 21.51 14.09
C PHE A 97 -4.68 21.36 12.62
N GLU A 98 -4.98 22.36 11.79
CA GLU A 98 -4.62 22.36 10.36
C GLU A 98 -3.10 22.31 10.15
N LYS A 99 -2.33 23.08 10.94
CA LYS A 99 -0.87 23.06 10.87
C LYS A 99 -0.29 21.68 11.20
N VAL A 100 -0.77 21.06 12.29
CA VAL A 100 -0.29 19.74 12.71
C VAL A 100 -0.69 18.66 11.71
N LEU A 101 -1.91 18.70 11.16
CA LEU A 101 -2.34 17.81 10.08
C LEU A 101 -1.42 17.91 8.87
N ASN A 102 -1.08 19.13 8.43
CA ASN A 102 -0.18 19.34 7.31
C ASN A 102 1.21 18.75 7.56
N ILE A 103 1.75 18.89 8.78
CA ILE A 103 3.03 18.28 9.16
C ILE A 103 2.94 16.75 9.09
N ILE A 104 1.85 16.17 9.60
CA ILE A 104 1.61 14.73 9.55
C ILE A 104 1.56 14.24 8.10
N PHE A 105 0.80 14.91 7.23
CA PHE A 105 0.71 14.55 5.82
C PHE A 105 2.04 14.70 5.09
N GLN A 106 2.81 15.76 5.36
CA GLN A 106 4.15 15.92 4.81
C GLN A 106 5.08 14.77 5.21
N ASN A 107 5.08 14.38 6.49
CA ASN A 107 5.85 13.23 6.98
C ASN A 107 5.44 11.93 6.27
N PHE A 108 4.17 11.74 5.90
CA PHE A 108 3.76 10.56 5.12
C PHE A 108 4.36 10.55 3.72
N HIS A 109 4.33 11.70 3.04
CA HIS A 109 4.94 11.85 1.72
C HIS A 109 6.47 11.67 1.77
N GLU A 110 7.14 12.19 2.80
CA GLU A 110 8.58 11.97 3.01
C GLU A 110 8.90 10.49 3.24
N LYS A 111 8.13 9.81 4.11
CA LYS A 111 8.29 8.36 4.35
C LYS A 111 7.99 7.53 3.09
N ALA A 112 7.07 7.94 2.22
CA ALA A 112 6.78 7.26 0.97
C ALA A 112 7.95 7.31 -0.03
N ASN A 113 8.75 8.37 0.03
CA ASN A 113 9.94 8.55 -0.80
C ASN A 113 11.22 7.94 -0.18
N ASN A 114 11.16 7.45 1.06
CA ASN A 114 12.28 6.83 1.72
C ASN A 114 12.37 5.33 1.39
N ASN A 115 13.23 4.98 0.43
CA ASN A 115 13.46 3.59 0.01
C ASN A 115 14.14 2.70 1.08
N CYS A 116 14.62 3.26 2.19
CA CYS A 116 15.19 2.49 3.30
C CYS A 116 14.12 1.95 4.27
N LEU A 117 12.87 2.41 4.17
CA LEU A 117 11.78 1.92 5.01
C LEU A 117 11.19 0.62 4.46
N GLU A 118 10.58 -0.15 5.34
CA GLU A 118 9.77 -1.30 4.94
C GLU A 118 8.45 -0.85 4.30
N TYR A 119 7.89 -1.72 3.45
CA TYR A 119 6.60 -1.53 2.80
C TYR A 119 6.53 -0.27 1.92
N THR A 120 7.62 0.06 1.24
CA THR A 120 7.75 1.23 0.35
C THR A 120 6.61 1.34 -0.66
N LEU A 121 6.22 0.23 -1.31
CA LEU A 121 5.11 0.25 -2.27
C LEU A 121 3.78 0.67 -1.61
N LEU A 122 3.46 0.12 -0.43
CA LEU A 122 2.26 0.50 0.30
C LEU A 122 2.30 1.99 0.68
N ARG A 123 3.45 2.47 1.18
CA ARG A 123 3.64 3.89 1.54
C ARG A 123 3.45 4.80 0.32
N LYS A 124 3.99 4.44 -0.84
CA LYS A 124 3.81 5.16 -2.12
C LYS A 124 2.36 5.17 -2.60
N LEU A 125 1.63 4.08 -2.39
CA LEU A 125 0.23 4.02 -2.81
C LEU A 125 -0.67 4.87 -1.88
N ILE A 126 -0.52 4.76 -0.56
CA ILE A 126 -1.42 5.47 0.37
C ILE A 126 -1.29 6.99 0.33
N ILE A 127 -0.25 7.56 -0.31
CA ILE A 127 -0.16 9.01 -0.55
C ILE A 127 -0.98 9.49 -1.75
N ILE A 128 -1.65 8.58 -2.45
CA ILE A 128 -2.58 8.91 -3.53
C ILE A 128 -3.99 8.96 -2.91
N PRO A 129 -4.79 10.03 -3.13
CA PRO A 129 -6.05 10.23 -2.42
C PRO A 129 -7.04 9.06 -2.46
N ILE A 130 -7.20 8.42 -3.63
CA ILE A 130 -8.12 7.28 -3.75
C ILE A 130 -7.68 6.06 -2.92
N TYR A 131 -6.38 5.88 -2.74
CA TYR A 131 -5.83 4.80 -1.93
C TYR A 131 -5.79 5.16 -0.45
N PHE A 132 -5.52 6.41 -0.11
CA PHE A 132 -5.70 6.91 1.25
C PHE A 132 -7.13 6.64 1.75
N GLU A 133 -8.13 6.99 0.94
CA GLU A 133 -9.55 6.76 1.26
C GLU A 133 -9.89 5.27 1.40
N LYS A 134 -9.36 4.42 0.51
CA LYS A 134 -9.67 2.98 0.51
C LYS A 134 -8.92 2.18 1.57
N ILE A 135 -7.72 2.63 1.95
CA ILE A 135 -6.79 1.83 2.78
C ILE A 135 -6.61 2.43 4.17
N VAL A 136 -6.49 3.75 4.31
CA VAL A 136 -6.25 4.39 5.62
C VAL A 136 -7.56 4.72 6.31
N CYS A 137 -8.48 5.42 5.62
CA CYS A 137 -9.71 5.91 6.23
C CYS A 137 -10.60 4.84 6.90
N PRO A 138 -10.69 3.59 6.42
CA PRO A 138 -11.52 2.58 7.08
C PRO A 138 -11.09 2.25 8.51
N PHE A 139 -9.82 2.52 8.87
CA PHE A 139 -9.28 2.31 10.22
C PHE A 139 -9.55 3.48 11.17
N ILE A 140 -9.96 4.65 10.66
CA ILE A 140 -10.40 5.79 11.50
C ILE A 140 -11.81 5.47 12.00
N LYS A 141 -11.95 5.08 13.27
CA LYS A 141 -13.21 4.57 13.84
C LYS A 141 -14.33 5.60 13.86
N ASP A 142 -14.01 6.83 14.27
CA ASP A 142 -14.99 7.91 14.35
C ASP A 142 -15.32 8.46 12.96
N LYS A 143 -16.61 8.51 12.63
CA LYS A 143 -17.06 8.94 11.29
C LYS A 143 -16.79 10.41 11.03
N ASN A 144 -16.91 11.27 12.05
CA ASN A 144 -16.68 12.70 11.91
C ASN A 144 -15.19 12.99 11.71
N GLN A 145 -14.34 12.40 12.55
CA GLN A 145 -12.89 12.42 12.41
C GLN A 145 -12.46 11.95 11.02
N ARG A 146 -13.01 10.84 10.54
CA ARG A 146 -12.73 10.31 9.20
C ARG A 146 -13.05 11.32 8.10
N GLN A 147 -14.23 11.96 8.15
CA GLN A 147 -14.63 12.96 7.15
C GLN A 147 -13.73 14.21 7.18
N ILE A 148 -13.39 14.68 8.39
CA ILE A 148 -12.51 15.84 8.58
C ILE A 148 -11.12 15.54 8.02
N ILE A 149 -10.52 14.40 8.39
CA ILE A 149 -9.19 14.00 7.94
C ILE A 149 -9.17 13.77 6.43
N LEU A 150 -10.17 13.06 5.88
CA LEU A 150 -10.24 12.83 4.44
C LEU A 150 -10.33 14.15 3.66
N LYS A 151 -11.19 15.07 4.10
CA LYS A 151 -11.30 16.40 3.48
C LYS A 151 -10.00 17.19 3.59
N ALA A 152 -9.37 17.20 4.76
CA ALA A 152 -8.09 17.87 4.96
C ALA A 152 -6.99 17.27 4.08
N TYR A 153 -6.95 15.94 3.95
CA TYR A 153 -5.97 15.25 3.12
C TYR A 153 -6.15 15.57 1.64
N HIS A 154 -7.39 15.56 1.14
CA HIS A 154 -7.67 16.01 -0.22
C HIS A 154 -7.16 17.43 -0.44
N ASN A 155 -7.53 18.38 0.41
CA ASN A 155 -7.09 19.78 0.29
C ASN A 155 -5.56 19.88 0.27
N PHE A 156 -4.88 19.22 1.21
CA PHE A 156 -3.42 19.16 1.27
C PHE A 156 -2.81 18.63 -0.04
N PHE A 157 -3.34 17.52 -0.56
CA PHE A 157 -2.85 16.92 -1.80
C PHE A 157 -3.06 17.86 -3.00
N PHE A 158 -4.23 18.49 -3.11
CA PHE A 158 -4.53 19.44 -4.18
C PHE A 158 -3.62 20.67 -4.15
N GLU A 159 -3.39 21.24 -2.97
CA GLU A 159 -2.53 22.42 -2.77
C GLU A 159 -1.05 22.14 -3.07
N ASN A 160 -0.60 20.89 -2.91
CA ASN A 160 0.80 20.51 -3.05
C ASN A 160 1.10 19.63 -4.27
N ARG A 161 0.17 19.51 -5.24
CA ARG A 161 0.35 18.70 -6.47
C ARG A 161 1.62 19.00 -7.27
N GLN A 162 2.17 20.21 -7.17
CA GLN A 162 3.39 20.58 -7.91
C GLN A 162 4.68 20.19 -7.16
N LYS A 163 4.58 19.79 -5.88
CA LYS A 163 5.71 19.42 -5.03
C LYS A 163 5.88 17.90 -4.92
N PHE A 164 4.92 17.13 -5.42
CA PHE A 164 4.84 15.67 -5.29
C PHE A 164 4.65 15.00 -6.64
#